data_AF-A0A671LPN2-F1
#
_entry.id   AF-A0A671LPN2-F1
#
_cell.length_a   1.000
_cell.length_b   1.000
_cell.length_c   1.000
_cell.angle_alpha   90.00
_cell.angle_beta   90.00
_cell.angle_gamma   90.00
#
_symmetry.space_group_name_H-M   'P 1'
#
loop_
_entity.id
_entity.type
_entity.pdbx_description
1 polymer ?
#
loop_
_entity_poly.entity_id
_entity_poly.type
_entity_poly.pdbx_seq_one_letter_code
_entity_poly.pdbx_strand_id
1 'polypeptide(L)'
;MKKQFNRMRQLANQTVGRAEKTEVLSEDLQQVEKRLELVKQVSHSTHKKLTACLQGQQGVDQKKLPLTSLAQCLVEGAVILGDDSLLGMMLKICGETQDRLAQELLLFELQIEQDVVEPLYTLAEVEIPNIQKQRKHLAKLVLDMDSARTRISSRRTCIVSWPKKLTMQTTSRR
;
A
#
# COMPACT_ATOMS: atom_id res chain seq x y z
N MET A 1 13.03 -34.01 -40.03
CA MET A 1 14.20 -33.18 -39.64
C MET A 1 13.86 -31.70 -39.39
N LYS A 2 13.24 -30.96 -40.34
CA LYS A 2 12.97 -29.51 -40.18
C LYS A 2 12.08 -29.10 -38.99
N LYS A 3 11.10 -29.92 -38.58
CA LYS A 3 10.23 -29.65 -37.42
C LYS A 3 10.99 -29.64 -36.08
N GLN A 4 11.90 -30.60 -35.87
CA GLN A 4 12.73 -30.69 -34.67
C GLN A 4 13.72 -29.51 -34.59
N PHE A 5 14.33 -29.14 -35.72
CA PHE A 5 15.23 -27.98 -35.80
C PHE A 5 14.54 -26.65 -35.47
N ASN A 6 13.33 -26.45 -35.98
CA ASN A 6 12.52 -25.26 -35.65
C ASN A 6 12.11 -25.24 -34.18
N ARG A 7 11.80 -26.40 -33.59
CA ARG A 7 11.46 -26.53 -32.17
C ARG A 7 12.67 -26.24 -31.27
N MET A 8 13.86 -26.75 -31.63
CA MET A 8 15.11 -26.48 -30.94
C MET A 8 15.50 -24.99 -31.03
N ARG A 9 15.33 -24.37 -32.21
CA ARG A 9 15.55 -22.94 -32.41
C ARG A 9 14.56 -22.08 -31.63
N GLN A 10 13.32 -22.52 -31.48
CA GLN A 10 12.30 -21.83 -30.69
C GLN A 10 12.59 -21.90 -29.19
N LEU A 11 13.08 -23.05 -28.70
CA LEU A 11 13.58 -23.22 -27.33
C LEU A 11 14.82 -22.35 -27.09
N ALA A 12 15.79 -22.35 -28.01
CA ALA A 12 16.99 -21.51 -27.89
C ALA A 12 16.65 -20.01 -27.92
N ASN A 13 15.68 -19.56 -28.74
CA ASN A 13 15.24 -18.17 -28.72
C ASN A 13 14.41 -17.81 -27.46
N GLN A 14 13.72 -18.77 -26.84
CA GLN A 14 13.08 -18.59 -25.53
C GLN A 14 14.10 -18.53 -24.37
N THR A 15 15.22 -19.23 -24.48
CA THR A 15 16.22 -19.34 -23.40
C THR A 15 17.37 -18.33 -23.54
N VAL A 16 17.71 -17.88 -24.76
CA VAL A 16 18.95 -17.13 -25.04
C VAL A 16 18.70 -15.74 -25.64
N GLY A 17 17.48 -15.47 -26.13
CA GLY A 17 17.07 -14.13 -26.54
C GLY A 17 16.73 -13.28 -25.32
N ARG A 18 17.74 -12.75 -24.62
CA ARG A 18 17.55 -11.57 -23.77
C ARG A 18 16.90 -10.51 -24.65
N ALA A 19 15.60 -10.32 -24.48
CA ALA A 19 14.91 -9.13 -24.94
C ALA A 19 15.76 -7.95 -24.50
N GLU A 20 16.16 -7.08 -25.44
CA GLU A 20 16.68 -5.76 -25.11
C GLU A 20 15.59 -5.09 -24.28
N LYS A 21 15.84 -5.17 -22.98
CA LYS A 21 14.87 -5.06 -21.92
C LYS A 21 14.47 -3.59 -21.91
N THR A 22 13.21 -3.30 -21.59
CA THR A 22 12.72 -1.95 -21.29
C THR A 22 13.35 -1.47 -19.95
N GLU A 23 14.68 -1.51 -19.87
CA GLU A 23 15.51 -1.44 -18.67
C GLU A 23 15.36 -0.11 -17.95
N VAL A 24 15.16 0.97 -18.69
CA VAL A 24 15.05 2.33 -18.15
C VAL A 24 13.81 2.51 -17.26
N LEU A 25 12.73 1.74 -17.47
CA LEU A 25 11.55 1.78 -16.60
C LEU A 25 11.66 0.85 -15.38
N SER A 26 12.56 -0.15 -15.41
CA SER A 26 12.57 -1.21 -14.39
C SER A 26 13.32 -0.82 -13.12
N GLU A 27 14.40 -0.05 -13.20
CA GLU A 27 15.22 0.32 -12.04
C GLU A 27 14.51 1.35 -11.15
N ASP A 28 13.98 2.42 -11.74
CA ASP A 28 13.17 3.43 -11.03
C ASP A 28 11.95 2.79 -10.35
N LEU A 29 11.24 1.90 -11.04
CA LEU A 29 10.10 1.18 -10.46
C LEU A 29 10.52 0.26 -9.30
N GLN A 30 11.67 -0.40 -9.39
CA GLN A 30 12.19 -1.21 -8.28
C GLN A 30 12.55 -0.35 -7.07
N GLN A 31 13.12 0.83 -7.29
CA GLN A 31 13.41 1.78 -6.22
C GLN A 31 12.12 2.27 -5.55
N VAL A 32 11.09 2.59 -6.33
CA VAL A 32 9.76 2.98 -5.82
C VAL A 32 9.13 1.85 -5.00
N GLU A 33 9.20 0.59 -5.46
CA GLU A 33 8.69 -0.55 -4.68
C GLU A 33 9.40 -0.71 -3.34
N LYS A 34 10.73 -0.60 -3.33
CA LYS A 34 11.50 -0.68 -2.08
C LYS A 34 11.08 0.43 -1.11
N ARG A 35 10.87 1.65 -1.64
CA ARG A 35 10.37 2.78 -0.84
C ARG A 35 8.95 2.52 -0.32
N LEU A 36 8.08 1.92 -1.13
CA LEU A 36 6.71 1.62 -0.74
C LEU A 36 6.65 0.62 0.43
N GLU A 37 7.54 -0.37 0.46
CA GLU A 37 7.66 -1.31 1.57
C GLU A 37 8.08 -0.61 2.87
N LEU A 38 9.02 0.34 2.79
CA LEU A 38 9.41 1.15 3.95
C LEU A 38 8.25 2.03 4.44
N VAL A 39 7.51 2.65 3.52
CA VAL A 39 6.31 3.45 3.88
C VAL A 39 5.30 2.56 4.59
N LYS A 40 5.02 1.36 4.06
CA LYS A 40 4.11 0.40 4.70
C LYS A 40 4.55 0.05 6.13
N GLN A 41 5.82 -0.29 6.30
CA GLN A 41 6.38 -0.64 7.60
C GLN A 41 6.25 0.51 8.60
N VAL A 42 6.61 1.72 8.19
CA VAL A 42 6.50 2.92 9.04
C VAL A 42 5.03 3.18 9.38
N SER A 43 4.13 3.19 8.40
CA SER A 43 2.69 3.40 8.62
C SER A 43 2.11 2.40 9.60
N HIS A 44 2.42 1.11 9.49
CA HIS A 44 1.97 0.11 10.47
C HIS A 44 2.53 0.35 11.87
N SER A 45 3.83 0.64 11.96
CA SER A 45 4.47 0.85 13.26
C SER A 45 3.91 2.08 13.97
N THR A 46 3.66 3.16 13.21
CA THR A 46 3.09 4.40 13.70
C THR A 46 1.64 4.22 14.09
N HIS A 47 0.83 3.57 13.23
CA HIS A 47 -0.55 3.21 13.55
C HIS A 47 -0.62 2.46 14.89
N LYS A 48 0.12 1.35 15.04
CA LYS A 48 0.10 0.54 16.27
C LYS A 48 0.46 1.35 17.51
N LYS A 49 1.47 2.21 17.42
CA LYS A 49 1.88 3.07 18.54
C LYS A 49 0.81 4.12 18.86
N LEU A 50 0.24 4.77 17.85
CA LEU A 50 -0.81 5.76 18.04
C LEU A 50 -2.05 5.13 18.67
N THR A 51 -2.53 4.00 18.14
CA THR A 51 -3.67 3.27 18.72
C THR A 51 -3.43 2.89 20.18
N ALA A 52 -2.20 2.51 20.56
CA ALA A 52 -1.86 2.19 21.94
C ALA A 52 -1.82 3.40 22.89
N CYS A 53 -1.68 4.62 22.35
CA CYS A 53 -1.70 5.84 23.15
C CYS A 53 -3.12 6.36 23.41
N LEU A 54 -4.10 5.98 22.60
CA LEU A 54 -5.50 6.39 22.75
C LEU A 54 -6.16 5.50 23.81
N GLN A 55 -6.72 6.13 24.85
CA GLN A 55 -7.27 5.47 26.03
C GLN A 55 -8.75 5.11 25.86
N GLY A 56 -9.43 5.63 24.85
CA GLY A 56 -10.77 5.21 24.45
C GLY A 56 -10.77 3.74 24.05
N GLN A 57 -11.19 2.85 24.96
CA GLN A 57 -11.37 1.44 24.62
C GLN A 57 -12.25 1.31 23.38
N GLN A 58 -11.78 0.55 22.39
CA GLN A 58 -12.61 0.08 21.27
C GLN A 58 -13.70 -0.84 21.84
N GLY A 59 -14.88 -0.27 22.08
CA GLY A 59 -16.08 -0.96 22.53
C GLY A 59 -17.30 -0.13 22.13
N VAL A 60 -18.32 -0.79 21.58
CA VAL A 60 -19.45 -0.21 20.83
C VAL A 60 -20.39 0.67 21.67
N ASP A 61 -20.20 0.78 22.99
CA ASP A 61 -21.03 1.61 23.85
C ASP A 61 -20.18 2.64 24.59
N GLN A 62 -20.24 3.88 24.09
CA GLN A 62 -19.81 5.14 24.71
C GLN A 62 -18.43 5.11 25.38
N LYS A 63 -17.44 5.70 24.71
CA LYS A 63 -16.09 6.04 25.22
C LYS A 63 -16.18 6.90 26.50
N LYS A 64 -16.46 6.30 27.66
CA LYS A 64 -16.33 6.95 28.96
C LYS A 64 -14.89 6.79 29.44
N LEU A 65 -14.10 7.85 29.30
CA LEU A 65 -12.77 7.90 29.88
C LEU A 65 -12.88 7.70 31.40
N PRO A 66 -11.95 6.98 32.05
CA PRO A 66 -11.87 6.90 33.52
C PRO A 66 -11.89 8.29 34.18
N LEU A 67 -11.41 9.28 33.46
CA LEU A 67 -11.40 10.69 33.82
C LEU A 67 -12.80 11.27 34.08
N THR A 68 -13.82 10.86 33.31
CA THR A 68 -15.22 11.28 33.51
C THR A 68 -15.78 10.69 34.81
N SER A 69 -15.43 9.44 35.14
CA SER A 69 -15.85 8.82 36.40
C SER A 69 -15.21 9.51 37.61
N LEU A 70 -13.95 9.93 37.50
CA LEU A 70 -13.28 10.70 38.55
C LEU A 70 -13.95 12.08 38.73
N ALA A 71 -14.23 12.78 37.64
CA ALA A 71 -14.93 14.06 37.70
C ALA A 71 -16.28 13.95 38.44
N GLN A 72 -17.06 12.92 38.11
CA GLN A 72 -18.33 12.66 38.77
C GLN A 72 -18.18 12.36 40.26
N CYS A 73 -17.22 11.53 40.65
CA CYS A 73 -16.91 11.24 42.06
C CYS A 73 -16.56 12.51 42.86
N LEU A 74 -15.78 13.43 42.26
CA LEU A 74 -15.43 14.70 42.90
C LEU A 74 -16.64 15.60 43.11
N VAL A 75 -17.52 15.70 42.11
CA VAL A 75 -18.76 16.50 42.21
C VAL A 75 -19.72 15.90 43.24
N GLU A 76 -19.89 14.57 43.27
CA GLU A 76 -20.70 13.89 44.27
C GLU A 76 -20.13 14.09 45.69
N GLY A 77 -18.80 14.01 45.85
CA GLY A 77 -18.13 14.30 47.12
C GLY A 77 -18.32 15.76 47.58
N ALA A 78 -18.33 16.72 46.64
CA ALA A 78 -18.62 18.11 46.94
C ALA A 78 -20.04 18.30 47.50
N VAL A 79 -21.04 17.64 46.90
CA VAL A 79 -22.44 17.67 47.35
C VAL A 79 -22.58 17.11 48.77
N ILE A 80 -21.87 16.03 49.10
CA ILE A 80 -21.90 15.42 50.44
C ILE A 80 -21.31 16.37 51.50
N LEU A 81 -20.23 17.08 51.17
CA LEU A 81 -19.59 18.02 52.10
C LEU A 81 -20.34 19.35 52.25
N GLY A 82 -21.17 19.70 51.28
CA GLY A 82 -21.93 20.95 51.24
C GLY A 82 -21.09 22.17 50.82
N ASP A 83 -21.78 23.20 50.35
CA ASP A 83 -21.16 24.43 49.82
C ASP A 83 -20.52 25.33 50.91
N ASP A 84 -20.82 25.09 52.19
CA ASP A 84 -20.22 25.81 53.32
C ASP A 84 -18.80 25.29 53.66
N SER A 85 -18.42 24.13 53.12
CA SER A 85 -17.10 23.54 53.32
C SER A 85 -16.10 24.04 52.27
N LEU A 86 -14.95 24.56 52.73
CA LEU A 86 -13.84 24.91 51.82
C LEU A 86 -13.42 23.72 50.95
N LEU A 87 -13.42 22.51 51.53
CA LEU A 87 -13.11 21.28 50.80
C LEU A 87 -14.21 20.94 49.78
N GLY A 88 -15.48 21.13 50.13
CA GLY A 88 -16.61 20.92 49.21
C GLY A 88 -16.52 21.83 47.99
N MET A 89 -16.29 23.14 48.20
CA MET A 89 -16.05 24.10 47.12
C MET A 89 -14.84 23.73 46.25
N MET A 90 -13.74 23.29 46.86
CA MET A 90 -12.56 22.84 46.12
C MET A 90 -12.86 21.60 45.26
N LEU A 91 -13.53 20.58 45.82
CA LEU A 91 -13.91 19.37 45.09
C LEU A 91 -14.83 19.68 43.91
N LYS A 92 -15.76 20.64 44.05
CA LYS A 92 -16.63 21.09 42.96
C LYS A 92 -15.83 21.68 41.81
N ILE A 93 -14.93 22.62 42.08
CA ILE A 93 -14.07 23.25 41.07
C ILE A 93 -13.19 22.20 40.39
N CYS A 94 -12.59 21.28 41.17
CA CYS A 94 -11.79 20.19 40.64
C CYS A 94 -12.61 19.26 39.75
N GLY A 95 -13.82 18.87 40.16
CA GLY A 95 -14.71 17.99 39.42
C GLY A 95 -15.14 18.61 38.08
N GLU A 96 -15.60 19.87 38.08
CA GLU A 96 -15.97 20.59 36.85
C GLU A 96 -14.78 20.75 35.89
N THR A 97 -13.59 21.03 36.43
CA THR A 97 -12.36 21.15 35.63
C THR A 97 -11.96 19.81 35.03
N GLN A 98 -12.04 18.74 35.82
CA GLN A 98 -11.74 17.38 35.39
C GLN A 98 -12.71 16.89 34.30
N ASP A 99 -13.99 17.26 34.39
CA ASP A 99 -14.98 16.91 33.38
C ASP A 99 -14.68 17.58 32.03
N ARG A 100 -14.37 18.88 32.04
CA ARG A 100 -13.95 19.60 30.83
C ARG A 100 -12.68 18.99 30.22
N LEU A 101 -11.70 18.65 31.05
CA LEU A 101 -10.48 17.97 30.58
C LEU A 101 -10.79 16.61 29.95
N ALA A 102 -11.73 15.84 30.52
CA ALA A 102 -12.17 14.57 29.96
C ALA A 102 -12.85 14.74 28.59
N GLN A 103 -13.67 15.78 28.42
CA GLN A 103 -14.33 16.08 27.15
C GLN A 103 -13.32 16.47 26.06
N GLU A 104 -12.37 17.36 26.37
CA GLU A 104 -11.31 17.75 25.43
C GLU A 104 -10.44 16.55 25.04
N LEU A 105 -10.09 15.68 26.00
CA LEU A 105 -9.33 14.47 25.71
C LEU A 105 -10.12 13.51 24.79
N LEU A 106 -11.41 13.34 25.03
CA LEU A 106 -12.26 12.50 24.18
C LEU A 106 -12.32 13.03 22.73
N LEU A 107 -12.48 14.34 22.56
CA LEU A 107 -12.50 14.98 21.23
C LEU A 107 -11.15 14.82 20.53
N PHE A 108 -10.05 15.05 21.24
CA PHE A 108 -8.71 14.83 20.74
C PHE A 108 -8.50 13.39 20.26
N GLU A 109 -8.87 12.39 21.08
CA GLU A 109 -8.68 10.99 20.70
C GLU A 109 -9.52 10.60 19.49
N LEU A 110 -10.77 11.08 19.42
CA LEU A 110 -11.65 10.86 18.27
C LEU A 110 -11.08 11.48 16.99
N GLN A 111 -10.54 12.69 17.09
CA GLN A 111 -9.96 13.39 15.95
C GLN A 111 -8.68 12.71 15.46
N ILE A 112 -7.78 12.31 16.36
CA ILE A 112 -6.57 11.57 15.99
C ILE A 112 -6.91 10.22 15.35
N GLU A 113 -7.93 9.53 15.86
CA GLU A 113 -8.39 8.27 15.29
C GLU A 113 -8.82 8.43 13.83
N GLN A 114 -9.67 9.43 13.54
CA GLN A 114 -10.20 9.69 12.19
C GLN A 114 -9.19 10.33 11.24
N ASP A 115 -8.46 11.35 11.67
CA ASP A 115 -7.63 12.16 10.76
C ASP A 115 -6.23 11.56 10.55
N VAL A 116 -5.80 10.63 11.41
CA VAL A 116 -4.43 10.10 11.40
C VAL A 116 -4.40 8.58 11.42
N VAL A 117 -5.01 7.95 12.42
CA VAL A 117 -4.89 6.49 12.61
C VAL A 117 -5.56 5.73 11.46
N GLU A 118 -6.83 6.03 11.16
CA GLU A 118 -7.58 5.37 10.09
C GLU A 118 -6.95 5.58 8.69
N PRO A 119 -6.49 6.79 8.30
CA PRO A 119 -5.76 7.00 7.06
C PRO A 119 -4.45 6.20 6.97
N LEU A 120 -3.68 6.12 8.07
CA LEU A 120 -2.45 5.31 8.10
C LEU A 120 -2.75 3.81 7.95
N TYR A 121 -3.83 3.34 8.57
CA TYR A 121 -4.30 1.95 8.41
C TYR A 121 -4.68 1.67 6.97
N THR A 122 -5.54 2.52 6.39
CA THR A 122 -6.04 2.39 5.00
C THR A 122 -4.88 2.42 4.00
N LEU A 123 -3.92 3.34 4.18
CA LEU A 123 -2.72 3.39 3.35
C LEU A 123 -1.95 2.05 3.38
N ALA A 124 -1.75 1.49 4.58
CA ALA A 124 -0.91 0.31 4.77
C ALA A 124 -1.60 -1.01 4.36
N GLU A 125 -2.90 -1.16 4.64
CA GLU A 125 -3.66 -2.40 4.42
C GLU A 125 -4.43 -2.43 3.09
N VAL A 126 -4.74 -1.27 2.49
CA VAL A 126 -5.57 -1.19 1.28
C VAL A 126 -4.77 -0.64 0.10
N GLU A 127 -4.29 0.60 0.21
CA GLU A 127 -3.71 1.31 -0.93
C GLU A 127 -2.37 0.69 -1.38
N ILE A 128 -1.46 0.45 -0.44
CA ILE A 128 -0.14 -0.14 -0.78
C ILE A 128 -0.28 -1.54 -1.40
N PRO A 129 -1.06 -2.49 -0.83
CA PRO A 129 -1.29 -3.79 -1.46
C PRO A 129 -1.92 -3.69 -2.86
N ASN A 130 -2.83 -2.74 -3.08
CA ASN A 130 -3.43 -2.49 -4.38
C ASN A 130 -2.39 -1.99 -5.40
N ILE A 131 -1.54 -1.04 -5.02
CA ILE A 131 -0.43 -0.57 -5.87
C ILE A 131 0.51 -1.73 -6.22
N GLN A 132 0.89 -2.55 -5.24
CA GLN A 132 1.74 -3.73 -5.47
C GLN A 132 1.09 -4.74 -6.43
N LYS A 133 -0.23 -4.95 -6.34
CA LYS A 133 -0.99 -5.81 -7.27
C LYS A 133 -0.94 -5.26 -8.69
N GLN A 134 -1.18 -3.97 -8.87
CA GLN A 134 -1.12 -3.33 -10.19
C GLN A 134 0.29 -3.37 -10.79
N ARG A 135 1.33 -3.17 -9.97
CA ARG A 135 2.72 -3.32 -10.42
C ARG A 135 2.96 -4.73 -10.95
N LYS A 136 2.60 -5.78 -10.21
CA LYS A 136 2.77 -7.18 -10.65
C LYS A 136 2.05 -7.43 -11.98
N HIS A 137 0.87 -6.83 -12.17
CA HIS A 137 0.15 -6.92 -13.42
C HIS A 137 0.88 -6.22 -14.58
N LEU A 138 1.40 -5.00 -14.36
CA LEU A 138 2.20 -4.27 -15.33
C LEU A 138 3.43 -5.08 -15.77
N ALA A 139 4.14 -5.71 -14.83
CA ALA A 139 5.30 -6.55 -15.15
C ALA A 139 4.93 -7.70 -16.11
N LYS A 140 3.75 -8.30 -15.94
CA LYS A 140 3.25 -9.33 -16.86
C LYS A 140 2.95 -8.75 -18.25
N LEU A 141 2.27 -7.60 -18.32
CA LEU A 141 1.93 -6.96 -19.60
C LEU A 141 3.18 -6.55 -20.39
N VAL A 142 4.23 -6.08 -19.71
CA VAL A 142 5.52 -5.76 -20.33
C VAL A 142 6.14 -7.02 -20.96
N LEU A 143 6.16 -8.16 -20.25
CA LEU A 143 6.66 -9.43 -20.80
C LEU A 143 5.84 -9.91 -22.01
N ASP A 144 4.52 -9.76 -21.97
CA ASP A 144 3.63 -10.11 -23.08
C ASP A 144 3.90 -9.23 -24.31
N MET A 145 4.14 -7.93 -24.09
CA MET A 145 4.48 -6.95 -25.12
C MET A 145 5.85 -7.23 -25.74
N ASP A 146 6.89 -7.49 -24.93
CA ASP A 146 8.22 -7.87 -25.40
C ASP A 146 8.19 -9.18 -26.21
N SER A 147 7.37 -10.14 -25.76
CA SER A 147 7.12 -11.39 -26.48
C SER A 147 6.47 -11.14 -27.84
N ALA A 148 5.47 -10.24 -27.92
CA ALA A 148 4.83 -9.86 -29.18
C ALA A 148 5.80 -9.13 -30.12
N ARG A 149 6.60 -8.19 -29.58
CA ARG A 149 7.62 -7.45 -30.33
C ARG A 149 8.65 -8.41 -30.95
N THR A 150 9.14 -9.37 -30.18
CA THR A 150 10.08 -10.40 -30.64
C THR A 150 9.49 -11.25 -31.77
N ARG A 151 8.21 -11.66 -31.67
CA ARG A 151 7.51 -12.41 -32.74
C ARG A 151 7.40 -11.59 -34.04
N ILE A 152 7.07 -10.30 -33.94
CA ILE A 152 6.96 -9.40 -35.10
C ILE A 152 8.34 -9.19 -35.76
N SER A 153 9.36 -8.89 -34.95
CA SER A 153 10.74 -8.74 -35.42
C SER A 153 11.21 -9.99 -36.16
N SER A 154 11.00 -11.17 -35.56
CA SER A 154 11.36 -12.46 -36.17
C SER A 154 10.64 -12.71 -37.50
N ARG A 155 9.34 -12.38 -37.61
CA ARG A 155 8.59 -12.48 -38.88
C ARG A 155 9.14 -11.51 -39.93
N ARG A 156 9.46 -10.26 -39.55
CA ARG A 156 10.06 -9.27 -40.47
C ARG A 156 11.41 -9.76 -41.00
N THR A 157 12.29 -10.29 -40.15
CA THR A 157 13.58 -10.84 -40.58
C THR A 157 13.43 -12.05 -41.52
N CYS A 158 12.42 -12.90 -41.29
CA CYS A 158 12.09 -14.01 -42.20
C CYS A 158 11.51 -13.56 -43.55
N ILE A 159 10.76 -12.45 -43.59
CA ILE A 159 10.20 -11.88 -44.84
C ILE A 159 11.29 -11.19 -45.67
N VAL A 160 12.19 -10.43 -45.05
CA VAL A 160 13.31 -9.76 -45.74
C VAL A 160 14.34 -10.75 -46.29
N SER A 161 14.45 -11.95 -45.69
CA SER A 161 15.28 -13.04 -46.22
C SER A 161 14.62 -13.84 -47.36
N TRP A 162 13.33 -13.59 -47.67
CA TRP A 162 12.54 -14.36 -48.64
C TRP A 162 12.31 -13.79 -50.05
N PRO A 163 13.08 -12.81 -50.57
CA PRO A 163 13.09 -12.51 -52.01
C PRO A 163 14.49 -12.58 -52.64
N LYS A 164 15.31 -13.59 -52.34
CA LYS A 164 16.59 -13.81 -53.06
C LYS A 164 16.83 -15.24 -53.58
N LYS A 165 15.86 -16.15 -53.52
CA LYS A 165 16.00 -17.53 -54.04
C LYS A 165 15.03 -17.89 -55.17
N LEU A 166 14.50 -16.90 -55.90
CA LEU A 166 13.62 -17.16 -57.05
C LEU A 166 13.99 -16.34 -58.28
N THR A 167 15.28 -16.28 -58.61
CA THR A 167 15.77 -15.88 -59.94
C THR A 167 17.03 -16.69 -60.24
N MET A 168 17.06 -17.33 -61.42
CA MET A 168 18.16 -18.15 -61.99
C MET A 168 18.08 -19.66 -61.77
N GLN A 169 16.99 -20.28 -62.23
CA GLN A 169 17.06 -21.55 -62.95
C GLN A 169 16.18 -21.45 -64.20
N THR A 170 16.72 -20.89 -65.28
CA THR A 170 16.20 -21.03 -66.65
C THR A 170 17.26 -20.58 -67.63
N THR A 171 18.27 -21.43 -67.83
CA THR A 171 18.97 -21.50 -69.12
C THR A 171 19.29 -22.97 -69.36
N SER A 172 18.29 -23.62 -69.95
CA SER A 172 18.35 -24.95 -70.53
C SER A 172 19.02 -24.86 -71.90
N ARG A 173 19.93 -25.80 -72.16
CA ARG A 173 20.26 -26.39 -73.47
C ARG A 173 20.47 -25.44 -74.67
N ARG A 174 21.72 -25.30 -75.09
CA ARG A 174 22.20 -25.81 -76.39
C ARG A 174 23.72 -25.99 -76.35
#